data_AF-A0A830E2P6-F1
#
_entry.id   AF-A0A830E2P6-F1
#
_cell.length_a   1.000
_cell.length_b   1.000
_cell.length_c   1.000
_cell.angle_alpha   90.00
_cell.angle_beta   90.00
_cell.angle_gamma   90.00
#
_symmetry.space_group_name_H-M   'P 1'
#
loop_
_entity.id
_entity.type
_entity.pdbx_description
1 polymer ?
#
loop_
_entity_poly.entity_id
_entity_poly.type
_entity_poly.pdbx_seq_one_letter_code
_entity_poly.pdbx_strand_id
1 'polypeptide(L)'
;MESEPITLIINARRNLQIITNLMNSYEKTKDINTLNNIMKLGLSTFDDVVRAFLMAREIRVRNWEHAVQVARDFIPSGIINDDLRDFFIKCTSQYTCDPSLIGSRINELSRFIDFVGALSTHRVPYRGL
;
A
#
# COMPACT_ATOMS: atom_id res chain seq x y z
N MET A 1 -18.73 6.87 10.90
CA MET A 1 -18.50 5.41 10.96
C MET A 1 -17.07 5.18 10.51
N GLU A 2 -16.19 4.74 11.41
CA GLU A 2 -14.86 4.28 11.00
C GLU A 2 -15.04 3.03 10.13
N SER A 3 -14.48 3.04 8.92
CA SER A 3 -14.52 1.90 8.02
C SER A 3 -13.81 0.73 8.68
N GLU A 4 -14.47 -0.42 8.82
CA GLU A 4 -13.84 -1.62 9.36
C GLU A 4 -12.58 -1.99 8.55
N PRO A 5 -11.53 -2.59 9.17
CA PRO A 5 -10.29 -2.97 8.49
C PRO A 5 -10.52 -3.73 7.19
N ILE A 6 -11.51 -4.63 7.17
CA ILE A 6 -11.85 -5.44 6.01
C ILE A 6 -12.37 -4.62 4.84
N THR A 7 -13.09 -3.53 5.10
CA THR A 7 -13.61 -2.63 4.06
C THR A 7 -12.47 -1.91 3.35
N LEU A 8 -11.48 -1.44 4.13
CA LEU A 8 -10.27 -0.83 3.58
C LEU A 8 -9.48 -1.82 2.72
N ILE A 9 -9.38 -3.09 3.13
CA ILE A 9 -8.70 -4.13 2.34
C ILE A 9 -9.46 -4.48 1.06
N ILE A 10 -10.80 -4.55 1.10
CA ILE A 10 -11.61 -4.78 -0.12
C ILE A 10 -11.40 -3.64 -1.11
N ASN A 11 -11.38 -2.39 -0.64
CA ASN A 11 -11.11 -1.23 -1.49
C ASN A 11 -9.67 -1.26 -2.02
N ALA A 12 -8.69 -1.63 -1.20
CA ALA A 12 -7.30 -1.76 -1.63
C ALA A 12 -7.12 -2.82 -2.72
N ARG A 13 -7.81 -3.96 -2.63
CA ARG A 13 -7.82 -4.99 -3.69
C ARG A 13 -8.43 -4.50 -4.99
N ARG A 14 -9.54 -3.74 -4.92
CA ARG A 14 -10.15 -3.10 -6.10
C ARG A 14 -9.19 -2.10 -6.74
N ASN A 15 -8.55 -1.27 -5.93
CA ASN A 15 -7.55 -0.31 -6.42
C ASN A 15 -6.36 -1.02 -7.05
N LEU A 16 -5.87 -2.11 -6.47
CA LEU A 16 -4.80 -2.91 -7.06
C LEU A 16 -5.19 -3.45 -8.44
N GLN A 17 -6.44 -3.91 -8.62
CA GLN A 17 -6.91 -4.35 -9.93
C GLN A 17 -6.95 -3.20 -10.95
N ILE A 18 -7.35 -2.00 -10.54
CA ILE A 18 -7.30 -0.79 -11.38
C ILE A 18 -5.85 -0.45 -11.74
N ILE A 19 -4.93 -0.48 -10.76
CA ILE A 19 -3.49 -0.26 -10.95
C ILE A 19 -2.93 -1.24 -11.98
N THR A 20 -3.24 -2.54 -11.89
CA THR A 20 -2.79 -3.55 -12.83
C THR A 20 -3.29 -3.27 -14.25
N ASN A 21 -4.55 -2.85 -14.40
CA ASN A 21 -5.10 -2.47 -15.71
C ASN A 21 -4.40 -1.22 -16.28
N LEU A 22 -4.12 -0.23 -15.44
CA LEU A 22 -3.39 0.97 -15.82
C LEU A 22 -1.94 0.66 -16.19
N MET A 23 -1.27 -0.26 -15.47
CA MET A 23 0.07 -0.74 -15.80
C MET A 23 0.12 -1.35 -17.20
N ASN A 24 -0.84 -2.22 -17.54
CA ASN A 24 -0.94 -2.80 -18.88
C ASN A 24 -1.14 -1.73 -19.97
N SER A 25 -1.86 -0.64 -19.64
CA SER A 25 -2.02 0.50 -20.55
C SER A 25 -0.70 1.28 -20.69
N TYR A 26 -0.07 1.61 -19.56
CA TYR A 26 1.20 2.34 -19.51
C TYR A 26 2.32 1.60 -20.25
N GLU A 27 2.40 0.28 -20.15
CA GLU A 27 3.40 -0.51 -20.85
C GLU A 27 3.32 -0.35 -22.38
N LYS A 28 2.11 -0.14 -22.91
CA LYS A 28 1.85 0.04 -24.34
C LYS A 28 2.02 1.50 -24.79
N THR A 29 1.53 2.45 -23.99
CA THR A 29 1.43 3.85 -24.40
C THR A 29 2.60 4.70 -23.91
N LYS A 30 3.25 4.30 -22.82
CA LYS A 30 4.21 5.09 -22.05
C LYS A 30 3.66 6.46 -21.62
N ASP A 31 2.34 6.57 -21.49
CA ASP A 31 1.66 7.81 -21.11
C ASP A 31 1.95 8.21 -19.66
N ILE A 32 2.53 9.39 -19.48
CA ILE A 32 2.90 9.96 -18.18
C ILE A 32 1.66 10.21 -17.31
N ASN A 33 0.51 10.52 -17.90
CA ASN A 33 -0.73 10.72 -17.12
C ASN A 33 -1.20 9.40 -16.52
N THR A 34 -1.15 8.32 -17.30
CA THR A 34 -1.40 6.95 -16.82
C THR A 34 -0.43 6.60 -15.69
N LEU A 35 0.87 6.88 -15.84
CA LEU A 35 1.86 6.69 -14.77
C LEU A 35 1.49 7.45 -13.50
N ASN A 36 1.19 8.75 -13.61
CA ASN A 36 0.79 9.57 -12.46
C ASN A 36 -0.45 9.02 -11.75
N ASN A 37 -1.42 8.48 -12.49
CA ASN A 37 -2.60 7.84 -11.93
C ASN A 37 -2.25 6.56 -11.16
N ILE A 38 -1.37 5.72 -11.71
CA ILE A 38 -0.85 4.52 -11.02
C ILE A 38 -0.18 4.92 -9.70
N MET A 39 0.66 5.95 -9.71
CA MET A 39 1.41 6.39 -8.52
C MET A 39 0.50 6.98 -7.44
N LYS A 40 -0.45 7.84 -7.83
CA LYS A 40 -1.44 8.41 -6.89
C LYS A 40 -2.33 7.33 -6.28
N LEU A 41 -2.81 6.40 -7.10
CA LEU A 41 -3.66 5.31 -6.63
C LEU A 41 -2.86 4.33 -5.75
N GLY A 42 -1.60 4.06 -6.10
CA GLY A 42 -0.67 3.26 -5.31
C GLY A 42 -0.42 3.87 -3.92
N LEU A 43 -0.15 5.17 -3.84
CA LEU A 43 0.02 5.89 -2.57
C LEU A 43 -1.24 5.82 -1.71
N SER A 44 -2.40 6.15 -2.28
CA SER A 44 -3.69 6.08 -1.58
C SER A 44 -3.97 4.67 -1.06
N THR A 45 -3.67 3.65 -1.86
CA THR A 45 -3.85 2.23 -1.50
C THR A 45 -2.90 1.82 -0.39
N PHE A 46 -1.64 2.24 -0.45
CA PHE A 46 -0.67 2.00 0.63
C PHE A 46 -1.17 2.58 1.95
N ASP A 47 -1.61 3.84 1.94
CA ASP A 47 -2.08 4.54 3.14
C ASP A 47 -3.35 3.85 3.71
N ASP A 48 -4.27 3.38 2.87
CA ASP A 48 -5.44 2.60 3.31
C ASP A 48 -5.06 1.26 3.96
N VAL A 49 -4.06 0.56 3.41
CA VAL A 49 -3.58 -0.72 3.95
C VAL A 49 -2.87 -0.53 5.30
N VAL A 50 -2.10 0.55 5.47
CA VAL A 50 -1.52 0.92 6.77
C VAL A 50 -2.63 1.20 7.80
N ARG A 51 -3.68 1.93 7.43
CA ARG A 51 -4.82 2.17 8.34
C ARG A 51 -5.51 0.88 8.73
N ALA A 52 -5.78 0.01 7.75
CA ALA A 52 -6.37 -1.30 8.01
C ALA A 52 -5.52 -2.13 8.96
N PHE A 53 -4.20 -2.13 8.77
CA PHE A 53 -3.25 -2.81 9.65
C PHE A 53 -3.32 -2.31 11.08
N LEU A 54 -3.23 -0.99 11.29
CA LEU A 54 -3.26 -0.40 12.63
C LEU A 54 -4.58 -0.67 13.32
N MET A 55 -5.71 -0.58 12.61
CA MET A 55 -7.04 -0.90 13.14
C MET A 55 -7.16 -2.39 13.48
N ALA A 56 -6.68 -3.29 12.62
CA ALA A 56 -6.67 -4.74 12.87
C ALA A 56 -5.81 -5.15 14.07
N ARG A 57 -4.79 -4.34 14.40
CA ARG A 57 -3.94 -4.50 15.57
C ARG A 57 -4.38 -3.69 16.80
N GLU A 58 -5.48 -2.94 16.70
CA GLU A 58 -5.97 -2.02 17.74
C GLU A 58 -4.92 -0.96 18.18
N ILE A 59 -4.00 -0.61 17.29
CA ILE A 59 -2.94 0.37 17.56
C ILE A 59 -3.45 1.78 17.26
N ARG A 60 -3.35 2.67 18.26
CA ARG A 60 -3.65 4.10 18.12
C ARG A 60 -2.37 4.89 17.94
N VAL A 61 -2.34 5.73 16.91
CA VAL A 61 -1.18 6.58 16.57
C VAL A 61 -1.57 8.05 16.58
N ARG A 62 -0.64 8.92 16.98
CA ARG A 62 -0.87 10.36 17.16
C ARG A 62 -0.90 11.14 15.84
N ASN A 63 -0.14 10.71 14.84
CA ASN A 63 -0.05 11.34 13.53
C ASN A 63 0.35 10.31 12.47
N TRP A 64 0.32 10.72 11.20
CA TRP A 64 0.55 9.83 10.06
C TRP A 64 2.01 9.38 9.91
N GLU A 65 2.99 10.23 10.23
CA GLU A 65 4.40 9.85 10.21
C GLU A 65 4.67 8.70 11.19
N HIS A 66 4.11 8.80 12.40
CA HIS A 66 4.18 7.74 13.41
C HIS A 66 3.40 6.49 12.99
N ALA A 67 2.28 6.64 12.25
CA ALA A 67 1.51 5.52 11.70
C ALA A 67 2.36 4.65 10.75
N VAL A 68 3.09 5.29 9.84
CA VAL A 68 3.95 4.61 8.86
C VAL A 68 5.14 3.95 9.57
N GLN A 69 5.73 4.62 10.55
CA GLN A 69 6.84 4.05 11.34
C GLN A 69 6.40 2.81 12.12
N VAL A 70 5.26 2.88 12.83
CA VAL A 70 4.70 1.72 13.53
C VAL A 70 4.37 0.59 12.57
N ALA A 71 3.83 0.87 11.39
CA ALA A 71 3.60 -0.17 10.40
C ALA A 71 4.92 -0.87 10.00
N ARG A 72 6.00 -0.10 9.75
CA ARG A 72 7.33 -0.67 9.44
C ARG A 72 7.87 -1.56 10.56
N ASP A 73 7.72 -1.16 11.82
CA ASP A 73 8.25 -1.93 12.96
C ASP A 73 7.56 -3.29 13.15
N PHE A 74 6.30 -3.42 12.74
CA PHE A 74 5.50 -4.64 12.93
C PHE A 74 5.31 -5.49 11.67
N ILE A 75 5.54 -4.94 10.48
CA ILE A 75 5.43 -5.66 9.21
C ILE A 75 6.80 -6.28 8.90
N PRO A 76 6.90 -7.60 8.65
CA PRO A 76 8.17 -8.21 8.29
C PRO A 76 8.75 -7.58 7.03
N SER A 77 10.06 -7.31 7.03
CA SER A 77 10.79 -6.68 5.90
C SER A 77 10.73 -7.45 4.58
N GLY A 78 10.34 -8.74 4.60
CA GLY A 78 10.09 -9.53 3.39
C GLY A 78 8.74 -9.24 2.71
N ILE A 79 7.83 -8.51 3.36
CA ILE A 79 6.49 -8.20 2.85
C ILE A 79 6.50 -6.88 2.07
N ILE A 80 7.08 -5.83 2.66
CA ILE A 80 7.24 -4.50 2.03
C ILE A 80 8.63 -3.95 2.28
N ASN A 81 9.16 -3.22 1.30
CA ASN A 81 10.32 -2.38 1.52
C ASN A 81 9.92 -1.09 2.23
N ASP A 82 10.79 -0.58 3.09
CA ASP A 82 10.54 0.63 3.89
C ASP A 82 10.27 1.85 3.01
N ASP A 83 10.92 1.93 1.85
CA ASP A 83 10.85 3.08 0.95
C ASP A 83 9.64 3.04 -0.01
N LEU A 84 8.76 2.03 0.05
CA LEU A 84 7.65 1.88 -0.89
C LEU A 84 6.73 3.11 -0.93
N ARG A 85 6.41 3.66 0.24
CA ARG A 85 5.60 4.88 0.33
C ARG A 85 6.30 6.09 -0.30
N ASP A 86 7.58 6.25 0.00
CA ASP A 86 8.40 7.35 -0.49
C ASP A 86 8.62 7.24 -2.00
N PHE A 87 8.71 6.02 -2.53
CA PHE A 87 8.74 5.74 -3.96
C PHE A 87 7.49 6.31 -4.65
N PHE A 88 6.28 6.02 -4.15
CA PHE A 88 5.06 6.57 -4.74
C PHE A 88 5.03 8.10 -4.69
N ILE A 89 5.43 8.71 -3.57
CA ILE A 89 5.50 10.17 -3.42
C ILE A 89 6.47 10.78 -4.44
N LYS A 90 7.70 10.26 -4.51
CA LYS A 90 8.73 10.74 -5.45
C LYS A 90 8.29 10.59 -6.91
N CYS A 91 7.63 9.48 -7.23
CA CYS A 91 7.12 9.28 -8.59
C CYS A 91 5.96 10.22 -8.93
N THR A 92 5.14 10.64 -7.96
CA THR A 92 4.12 11.68 -8.20
C THR A 92 4.67 13.10 -8.37
N SER A 93 5.87 13.39 -7.85
CA SER A 93 6.49 14.73 -7.95
C SER A 93 7.31 14.96 -9.22
N GLN A 94 7.29 14.02 -10.17
CA GLN A 94 7.85 14.11 -11.54
C GLN A 94 9.37 14.30 -11.67
N TYR A 95 10.13 14.39 -10.57
CA TYR A 95 11.57 14.65 -10.65
C TYR A 95 12.43 13.40 -10.88
N THR A 96 12.05 12.23 -10.36
CA THR A 96 12.82 10.99 -10.46
C THR A 96 11.91 9.78 -10.25
N CYS A 97 11.23 9.30 -11.30
CA CYS A 97 10.58 8.00 -11.26
C CYS A 97 11.29 7.06 -12.23
N ASP A 98 11.88 5.98 -11.73
CA ASP A 98 12.43 4.93 -12.59
C ASP A 98 11.29 3.97 -12.98
N PRO A 99 10.86 3.96 -14.26
CA PRO A 99 9.75 3.13 -14.68
C PRO A 99 10.03 1.63 -14.55
N SER A 100 11.29 1.22 -14.54
CA SER A 100 11.69 -0.18 -14.44
C SER A 100 11.34 -0.79 -13.06
N LEU A 101 11.24 0.05 -12.03
CA LEU A 101 10.94 -0.37 -10.66
C LEU A 101 9.44 -0.44 -10.39
N ILE A 102 8.58 0.16 -11.22
CA ILE A 102 7.15 0.27 -10.92
C ILE A 102 6.52 -1.12 -10.72
N GLY A 103 6.81 -2.07 -11.62
CA GLY A 103 6.26 -3.42 -11.54
C GLY A 103 6.59 -4.13 -10.21
N SER A 104 7.84 -4.03 -9.75
CA SER A 104 8.23 -4.64 -8.47
C SER A 104 7.56 -3.94 -7.28
N ARG A 105 7.40 -2.62 -7.33
CA ARG A 105 6.73 -1.83 -6.28
C ARG A 105 5.23 -2.10 -6.20
N ILE A 106 4.56 -2.32 -7.33
CA ILE A 106 3.16 -2.77 -7.33
C ILE A 106 3.04 -4.20 -6.77
N ASN A 107 3.99 -5.09 -7.04
CA ASN A 107 4.02 -6.42 -6.42
C ASN A 107 4.26 -6.37 -4.91
N GLU A 108 5.11 -5.46 -4.43
CA GLU A 108 5.27 -5.18 -2.98
C GLU A 108 3.94 -4.72 -2.36
N LEU A 109 3.24 -3.79 -3.01
CA LEU A 109 1.91 -3.35 -2.57
C LEU A 109 0.90 -4.49 -2.54
N SER A 110 0.91 -5.39 -3.53
CA SER A 110 0.07 -6.59 -3.55
C SER A 110 0.33 -7.50 -2.34
N ARG A 111 1.60 -7.81 -2.06
CA ARG A 111 1.98 -8.63 -0.89
C ARG A 111 1.54 -7.98 0.40
N PHE A 112 1.63 -6.65 0.49
CA PHE A 112 1.17 -5.92 1.66
C PHE A 112 -0.33 -6.07 1.89
N ILE A 113 -1.12 -5.88 0.83
CA ILE A 113 -2.58 -6.02 0.87
C ILE A 113 -2.96 -7.43 1.34
N ASP A 114 -2.30 -8.46 0.83
CA ASP A 114 -2.60 -9.84 1.20
C ASP A 114 -2.20 -10.15 2.65
N PHE A 115 -1.04 -9.66 3.11
CA PHE A 115 -0.61 -9.80 4.49
C PHE A 115 -1.64 -9.18 5.47
N VAL A 116 -2.03 -7.92 5.24
CA VAL A 116 -3.00 -7.24 6.11
C VAL A 116 -4.40 -7.83 5.96
N GLY A 117 -4.76 -8.29 4.76
CA GLY A 117 -6.01 -9.01 4.53
C GLY A 117 -6.10 -10.32 5.32
N ALA A 118 -5.00 -11.07 5.43
CA ALA A 118 -4.95 -12.27 6.27
C ALA A 118 -5.16 -11.94 7.75
N LEU A 119 -4.50 -10.88 8.25
CA LEU A 119 -4.68 -10.38 9.63
C LEU A 119 -6.10 -9.87 9.91
N SER A 120 -6.74 -9.27 8.91
CA SER A 120 -8.08 -8.67 9.06
C SER A 120 -9.20 -9.73 9.02
N THR A 121 -8.93 -10.89 8.43
CA THR A 121 -9.88 -12.01 8.33
C THR A 121 -9.70 -13.04 9.44
N HIS A 122 -8.47 -13.21 9.92
CA HIS A 122 -8.15 -14.07 11.04
C HIS A 122 -7.79 -13.17 12.22
N ARG A 123 -8.73 -12.97 13.16
CA ARG A 123 -8.40 -12.45 14.49
C ARG A 123 -7.48 -13.48 15.17
N VAL A 124 -6.20 -13.49 14.82
CA VAL A 124 -5.19 -14.23 15.57
C VAL A 124 -4.87 -13.34 16.77
N PRO A 125 -5.26 -13.72 18.00
CA PRO A 125 -4.86 -12.97 19.17
C PRO A 125 -3.34 -13.06 19.25
N TYR A 126 -2.66 -11.99 18.86
CA TYR A 126 -1.22 -11.85 19.06
C TYR A 126 -1.03 -11.68 20.57
N ARG A 127 -0.78 -12.77 21.28
CA ARG A 127 -0.19 -12.70 22.61
C ARG A 127 1.24 -12.23 22.40
N GLY A 128 1.48 -10.95 22.65
CA GLY A 128 2.82 -10.40 22.73
C GLY A 128 3.66 -11.20 23.73
N LEU A 129 4.95 -11.35 23.40
CA LEU A 129 5.99 -11.80 24.32
C LEU A 129 6.08 -10.87 25.53
#